data_AF-A0A200HR40-F1
#
_entry.id   AF-A0A200HR40-F1
#
_cell.length_a   1.000
_cell.length_b   1.000
_cell.length_c   1.000
_cell.angle_alpha   90.00
_cell.angle_beta   90.00
_cell.angle_gamma   90.00
#
_symmetry.space_group_name_H-M   'P 1'
#
loop_
_entity.id
_entity.type
_entity.pdbx_description
1 polymer ?
#
loop_
_entity_poly.entity_id
_entity_poly.type
_entity_poly.pdbx_seq_one_letter_code
_entity_poly.pdbx_strand_id
1 'polypeptide(L)'
;MSILRELVAKNVKNSGKYYNSSPEEQKDYQAALTDVENALYQSNLTQTQIDELVNRYNQMLEQLTGKATDFTNLTNSVNQSDALKTQAIYKNADLVIQKDYDVALTEAQKVVNNSSATQAQVDTALVKLQNAEAALNGKELSATDQERFDMLREAQKVKDYYTEMLPYVGDMKSIVEFGIRSYLNPVLQNPQRYSNDAMRRMINNAHMYDMYIQDAIAKIESKKALEEATQRLEEFMQNDLTILDKLEQAKIAVDLGRKKLADPTQDYQYATFADIINNVYKDAKAAQEKAVQDQAEHDLRRQAALAELLEKQIKGTDTYVQLVDPDKNTGELTTTLTDVVKRAELVKEILPNVGAAVMDPEYNQYKTIEEYLQVGTPTYDKMKAVYDTLKESIQAELDKGLGGMKSMFGGKQADRYQYMVKTVPTDEQVAALKPLIDLADAYTKRSLEDINRMRFAIGLYPYEMAPISDKRKAMLIVHAMAEYQSSFMKEFNGYHHLGTVAKHLVPHQIIRGSNENMYPASNAPVVSRHMTPEYMADMNNALILMEGIEHYEKFFEDDKGLSGHFTNIIDTQMKYYYAALIPDNIQDKGYDYKSYRNGMTSTIYRVADEEYKKLLKHYGEWPYINPETDLDKTFN
;
A
#
# COMPACT_ATOMS: atom_id res chain seq x y z
N MET A 1 -23.90 19.56 0.35
CA MET A 1 -23.63 18.47 1.32
C MET A 1 -24.51 17.24 1.14
N SER A 2 -25.84 17.29 1.31
CA SER A 2 -26.71 16.09 1.16
C SER A 2 -26.50 15.36 -0.18
N ILE A 3 -26.41 16.14 -1.27
CA ILE A 3 -26.18 15.59 -2.62
C ILE A 3 -24.81 14.89 -2.75
N LEU A 4 -23.75 15.41 -2.13
CA LEU A 4 -22.43 14.77 -2.14
C LEU A 4 -22.48 13.39 -1.47
N ARG A 5 -23.21 13.24 -0.36
CA ARG A 5 -23.41 11.95 0.33
C ARG A 5 -24.16 10.94 -0.55
N GLU A 6 -25.16 11.40 -1.30
CA GLU A 6 -25.90 10.56 -2.24
C GLU A 6 -25.02 10.04 -3.38
N LEU A 7 -24.12 10.87 -3.90
CA LEU A 7 -23.17 10.48 -4.95
C LEU A 7 -22.19 9.40 -4.46
N VAL A 8 -21.67 9.54 -3.23
CA VAL A 8 -20.80 8.51 -2.61
C VAL A 8 -21.54 7.18 -2.45
N ALA A 9 -22.77 7.21 -1.92
CA ALA A 9 -23.55 6.00 -1.69
C ALA A 9 -23.96 5.26 -2.99
N LYS A 10 -24.13 6.00 -4.10
CA LYS A 10 -24.54 5.47 -5.41
C LYS A 10 -23.37 5.32 -6.39
N ASN A 11 -22.14 5.26 -5.90
CA ASN A 11 -20.98 5.10 -6.77
C ASN A 11 -21.06 3.80 -7.59
N VAL A 12 -20.34 3.78 -8.72
CA VAL A 12 -20.45 2.71 -9.72
C VAL A 12 -19.22 1.81 -9.79
N LYS A 13 -18.31 1.87 -8.80
CA LYS A 13 -17.02 1.16 -8.81
C LYS A 13 -17.14 -0.36 -8.96
N ASN A 14 -18.23 -0.94 -8.47
CA ASN A 14 -18.49 -2.38 -8.53
C ASN A 14 -19.32 -2.79 -9.78
N SER A 15 -19.51 -1.88 -10.73
CA SER A 15 -20.34 -2.12 -11.93
C SER A 15 -19.50 -2.16 -13.20
N GLY A 16 -19.99 -2.84 -14.24
CA GLY A 16 -19.32 -2.90 -15.54
C GLY A 16 -19.14 -1.55 -16.20
N LYS A 17 -19.97 -0.56 -15.83
CA LYS A 17 -19.76 0.82 -16.26
C LYS A 17 -18.39 1.35 -15.83
N TYR A 18 -17.88 0.95 -14.67
CA TYR A 18 -16.58 1.36 -14.17
C TYR A 18 -15.44 0.44 -14.66
N TYR A 19 -15.45 -0.84 -14.32
CA TYR A 19 -14.29 -1.72 -14.60
C TYR A 19 -14.08 -2.04 -16.09
N ASN A 20 -15.06 -1.79 -16.96
CA ASN A 20 -14.90 -1.89 -18.43
C ASN A 20 -14.64 -0.52 -19.11
N SER A 21 -14.46 0.56 -18.35
CA SER A 21 -14.00 1.86 -18.87
C SER A 21 -12.48 1.89 -19.02
N SER A 22 -11.93 2.88 -19.73
CA SER A 22 -10.47 2.99 -19.89
C SER A 22 -9.79 3.25 -18.52
N PRO A 23 -8.49 2.89 -18.33
CA PRO A 23 -7.78 3.18 -17.08
C PRO A 23 -7.77 4.68 -16.72
N GLU A 24 -7.75 5.55 -17.73
CA GLU A 24 -7.82 7.00 -17.56
C GLU A 24 -9.20 7.43 -17.06
N GLU A 25 -10.29 6.94 -17.68
CA GLU A 25 -11.67 7.20 -17.23
C GLU A 25 -11.94 6.66 -15.82
N GLN A 26 -11.41 5.48 -15.48
CA GLN A 26 -11.50 4.90 -14.15
C GLN A 26 -10.78 5.79 -13.11
N LYS A 27 -9.56 6.21 -13.43
CA LYS A 27 -8.76 7.10 -12.59
C LYS A 27 -9.46 8.44 -12.40
N ASP A 28 -10.00 9.02 -13.46
CA ASP A 28 -10.67 10.31 -13.43
C ASP A 28 -11.97 10.28 -12.63
N TYR A 29 -12.79 9.23 -12.81
CA TYR A 29 -13.97 9.01 -11.98
C TYR A 29 -13.61 8.76 -10.52
N GLN A 30 -12.57 7.96 -10.25
CA GLN A 30 -12.09 7.73 -8.89
C GLN A 30 -11.62 9.02 -8.24
N ALA A 31 -10.86 9.86 -8.95
CA ALA A 31 -10.41 11.15 -8.46
C ALA A 31 -11.59 12.08 -8.15
N ALA A 32 -12.60 12.14 -9.03
CA ALA A 32 -13.80 12.96 -8.79
C ALA A 32 -14.66 12.42 -7.64
N LEU A 33 -14.78 11.09 -7.48
CA LEU A 33 -15.42 10.49 -6.32
C LEU A 33 -14.67 10.83 -5.04
N THR A 34 -13.33 10.73 -5.06
CA THR A 34 -12.47 11.09 -3.92
C THR A 34 -12.55 12.57 -3.59
N ASP A 35 -12.64 13.46 -4.57
CA ASP A 35 -12.88 14.90 -4.34
C ASP A 35 -14.22 15.13 -3.64
N VAL A 36 -15.28 14.43 -4.08
CA VAL A 36 -16.60 14.48 -3.45
C VAL A 36 -16.54 13.91 -2.02
N GLU A 37 -15.82 12.80 -1.81
CA GLU A 37 -15.59 12.21 -0.49
C GLU A 37 -14.86 13.19 0.42
N ASN A 38 -13.73 13.76 -0.02
CA ASN A 38 -12.93 14.73 0.72
C ASN A 38 -13.71 16.02 1.04
N ALA A 39 -14.54 16.47 0.10
CA ALA A 39 -15.41 17.62 0.29
C ALA A 39 -16.43 17.41 1.42
N LEU A 40 -16.82 16.16 1.71
CA LEU A 40 -17.69 15.89 2.86
C LEU A 40 -17.06 16.28 4.21
N TYR A 41 -15.74 16.44 4.26
CA TYR A 41 -14.97 16.78 5.46
C TYR A 41 -14.60 18.27 5.55
N GLN A 42 -14.95 19.09 4.55
CA GLN A 42 -14.65 20.53 4.55
C GLN A 42 -15.78 21.33 5.19
N SER A 43 -15.45 22.21 6.15
CA SER A 43 -16.44 22.97 6.93
C SER A 43 -17.02 24.17 6.19
N ASN A 44 -16.25 24.78 5.29
CA ASN A 44 -16.55 26.09 4.68
C ASN A 44 -16.82 26.03 3.17
N LEU A 45 -17.30 24.89 2.66
CA LEU A 45 -17.65 24.76 1.24
C LEU A 45 -18.80 25.70 0.88
N THR A 46 -18.51 26.62 -0.02
CA THR A 46 -19.54 27.45 -0.64
C THR A 46 -20.43 26.59 -1.55
N GLN A 47 -21.65 27.05 -1.81
CA GLN A 47 -22.56 26.37 -2.73
C GLN A 47 -21.91 26.21 -4.13
N THR A 48 -21.15 27.20 -4.58
CA THR A 48 -20.40 27.14 -5.84
C THR A 48 -19.40 25.98 -5.86
N GLN A 49 -18.63 25.76 -4.79
CA GLN A 49 -17.69 24.64 -4.72
C GLN A 49 -18.40 23.29 -4.68
N ILE A 50 -19.55 23.21 -3.99
CA ILE A 50 -20.39 21.99 -4.00
C ILE A 50 -20.89 21.70 -5.42
N ASP A 51 -21.38 22.72 -6.13
CA ASP A 51 -21.88 22.58 -7.49
C ASP A 51 -20.75 22.18 -8.47
N GLU A 52 -19.54 22.72 -8.29
CA GLU A 52 -18.35 22.32 -9.06
C GLU A 52 -17.98 20.85 -8.84
N LEU A 53 -18.00 20.37 -7.59
CA LEU A 53 -17.74 18.97 -7.25
C LEU A 53 -18.80 18.02 -7.83
N VAL A 54 -20.08 18.38 -7.70
CA VAL A 54 -21.19 17.61 -8.29
C VAL A 54 -21.08 17.56 -9.80
N ASN A 55 -20.79 18.69 -10.45
CA ASN A 55 -20.59 18.76 -11.90
C ASN A 55 -19.40 17.92 -12.33
N ARG A 56 -18.26 18.03 -11.64
CA ARG A 56 -17.07 17.23 -11.94
C ARG A 56 -17.37 15.73 -11.80
N TYR A 57 -18.01 15.31 -10.70
CA TYR A 57 -18.40 13.92 -10.49
C TYR A 57 -19.32 13.40 -11.59
N ASN A 58 -20.38 14.15 -11.91
CA ASN A 58 -21.33 13.74 -12.95
C ASN A 58 -20.65 13.70 -14.33
N GLN A 59 -19.78 14.66 -14.62
CA GLN A 59 -19.00 14.68 -15.86
C GLN A 59 -18.12 13.44 -15.98
N MET A 60 -17.37 13.08 -14.94
CA MET A 60 -16.52 11.87 -14.98
C MET A 60 -17.37 10.59 -15.03
N LEU A 61 -18.52 10.56 -14.33
CA LEU A 61 -19.48 9.44 -14.38
C LEU A 61 -20.09 9.25 -15.77
N GLU A 62 -20.31 10.34 -16.52
CA GLU A 62 -20.78 10.32 -17.91
C GLU A 62 -19.67 9.94 -18.89
N GLN A 63 -18.42 10.29 -18.58
CA GLN A 63 -17.25 9.91 -19.36
C GLN A 63 -16.88 8.42 -19.23
N LEU A 64 -17.32 7.72 -18.18
CA LEU A 64 -17.21 6.27 -18.12
C LEU A 64 -17.94 5.63 -19.31
N THR A 65 -17.17 5.10 -20.25
CA THR A 65 -17.68 4.47 -21.49
C THR A 65 -17.96 2.98 -21.36
N GLY A 66 -17.55 2.38 -20.23
CA GLY A 66 -17.75 0.99 -19.91
C GLY A 66 -19.23 0.58 -19.92
N LYS A 67 -19.47 -0.68 -20.29
CA LYS A 67 -20.81 -1.28 -20.32
C LYS A 67 -20.87 -2.45 -19.34
N ALA A 68 -22.08 -2.87 -18.98
CA ALA A 68 -22.25 -4.14 -18.28
C ALA A 68 -21.62 -5.27 -19.10
N THR A 69 -20.86 -6.15 -18.45
CA THR A 69 -20.24 -7.30 -19.11
C THR A 69 -21.32 -8.24 -19.65
N ASP A 70 -21.21 -8.61 -20.92
CA ASP A 70 -22.11 -9.55 -21.58
C ASP A 70 -21.51 -10.97 -21.58
N PHE A 71 -22.09 -11.86 -20.77
CA PHE A 71 -21.68 -13.26 -20.64
C PHE A 71 -22.44 -14.21 -21.58
N THR A 72 -23.38 -13.71 -22.38
CA THR A 72 -24.38 -14.54 -23.09
C THR A 72 -23.71 -15.56 -24.00
N ASN A 73 -22.77 -15.13 -24.84
CA ASN A 73 -22.12 -16.00 -25.82
C ASN A 73 -21.20 -17.04 -25.16
N LEU A 74 -20.40 -16.62 -24.17
CA LEU A 74 -19.53 -17.53 -23.43
C LEU A 74 -20.32 -18.60 -22.68
N THR A 75 -21.40 -18.20 -22.01
CA THR A 75 -22.31 -19.11 -21.31
C THR A 75 -22.95 -20.11 -22.28
N ASN A 76 -23.38 -19.65 -23.46
CA ASN A 76 -23.94 -20.54 -24.47
C ASN A 76 -22.92 -21.57 -24.96
N SER A 77 -21.68 -21.16 -25.26
CA SER A 77 -20.61 -22.08 -25.67
C SER A 77 -20.27 -23.09 -24.58
N VAL A 78 -20.17 -22.65 -23.32
CA VAL A 78 -19.94 -23.54 -22.16
C VAL A 78 -21.07 -24.56 -22.02
N ASN A 79 -22.33 -24.13 -22.12
CA ASN A 79 -23.50 -25.02 -22.02
C ASN A 79 -23.60 -26.02 -23.18
N GLN A 80 -23.07 -25.69 -24.36
CA GLN A 80 -23.04 -26.58 -25.52
C GLN A 80 -21.91 -27.63 -25.44
N SER A 81 -20.94 -27.44 -24.55
CA SER A 81 -19.74 -28.28 -24.47
C SER A 81 -20.04 -29.75 -24.19
N ASP A 82 -21.03 -30.04 -23.35
CA ASP A 82 -21.43 -31.43 -23.05
C ASP A 82 -21.95 -32.14 -24.30
N ALA A 83 -22.77 -31.46 -25.10
CA ALA A 83 -23.26 -32.02 -26.35
C ALA A 83 -22.11 -32.23 -27.35
N LEU A 84 -21.20 -31.27 -27.50
CA LEU A 84 -20.03 -31.39 -28.37
C LEU A 84 -19.12 -32.56 -27.97
N LYS A 85 -18.89 -32.75 -26.67
CA LYS A 85 -18.07 -33.86 -26.12
C LYS A 85 -18.64 -35.24 -26.44
N THR A 86 -19.94 -35.33 -26.77
CA THR A 86 -20.54 -36.59 -27.21
C THR A 86 -20.33 -36.90 -28.70
N GLN A 87 -19.97 -35.90 -29.51
CA GLN A 87 -19.85 -36.01 -30.96
C GLN A 87 -18.50 -36.57 -31.41
N ALA A 88 -18.46 -37.17 -32.60
CA ALA A 88 -17.25 -37.75 -33.17
C ALA A 88 -16.15 -36.70 -33.41
N ILE A 89 -16.50 -35.44 -33.71
CA ILE A 89 -15.56 -34.33 -33.90
C ILE A 89 -14.66 -34.16 -32.66
N TYR A 90 -15.23 -34.29 -31.45
CA TYR A 90 -14.48 -34.28 -30.21
C TYR A 90 -13.91 -35.66 -29.90
N LYS A 91 -14.77 -36.68 -29.80
CA LYS A 91 -14.38 -38.03 -29.36
C LYS A 91 -13.25 -38.61 -30.19
N ASN A 92 -13.17 -38.34 -31.48
CA ASN A 92 -12.17 -38.91 -32.37
C ASN A 92 -11.05 -37.93 -32.74
N ALA A 93 -10.99 -36.75 -32.11
CA ALA A 93 -9.90 -35.81 -32.31
C ALA A 93 -8.57 -36.32 -31.72
N ASP A 94 -7.47 -35.73 -32.16
CA ASP A 94 -6.15 -35.99 -31.58
C ASP A 94 -6.14 -35.63 -30.08
N LEU A 95 -5.42 -36.43 -29.27
CA LEU A 95 -5.39 -36.28 -27.81
C LEU A 95 -4.92 -34.89 -27.35
N VAL A 96 -3.94 -34.31 -28.05
CA VAL A 96 -3.43 -32.97 -27.76
C VAL A 96 -4.53 -31.92 -27.98
N ILE A 97 -5.27 -32.03 -29.08
CA ILE A 97 -6.34 -31.11 -29.44
C ILE A 97 -7.54 -31.23 -28.48
N GLN A 98 -7.88 -32.45 -28.05
CA GLN A 98 -8.89 -32.66 -27.00
C GLN A 98 -8.50 -31.97 -25.69
N LYS A 99 -7.24 -32.13 -25.27
CA LYS A 99 -6.73 -31.51 -24.04
C LYS A 99 -6.77 -29.99 -24.12
N ASP A 100 -6.38 -29.41 -25.25
CA ASP A 100 -6.42 -27.96 -25.47
C ASP A 100 -7.86 -27.41 -25.35
N TYR A 101 -8.84 -28.15 -25.89
CA TYR A 101 -10.26 -27.83 -25.71
C TYR A 101 -10.72 -27.92 -24.24
N ASP A 102 -10.37 -28.98 -23.53
CA ASP A 102 -10.75 -29.15 -22.11
C ASP A 102 -10.17 -28.05 -21.20
N VAL A 103 -8.93 -27.64 -21.46
CA VAL A 103 -8.29 -26.52 -20.76
C VAL A 103 -9.02 -25.22 -21.04
N ALA A 104 -9.30 -24.91 -22.31
CA ALA A 104 -10.03 -23.71 -22.69
C ALA A 104 -11.44 -23.66 -22.08
N LEU A 105 -12.15 -24.80 -22.03
CA LEU A 105 -13.47 -24.91 -21.40
C LEU A 105 -13.42 -24.65 -19.89
N THR A 106 -12.41 -25.20 -19.19
CA THR A 106 -12.23 -24.99 -17.75
C THR A 106 -11.98 -23.52 -17.42
N GLU A 107 -11.16 -22.84 -18.22
CA GLU A 107 -10.92 -21.40 -18.08
C GLU A 107 -12.19 -20.58 -18.36
N ALA A 108 -12.94 -20.92 -19.41
CA ALA A 108 -14.23 -20.29 -19.71
C ALA A 108 -15.22 -20.41 -18.55
N GLN A 109 -15.30 -21.58 -17.91
CA GLN A 109 -16.19 -21.80 -16.76
C GLN A 109 -15.81 -20.93 -15.55
N LYS A 110 -14.51 -20.73 -15.30
CA LYS A 110 -14.03 -19.83 -14.24
C LYS A 110 -14.47 -18.38 -14.51
N VAL A 111 -14.40 -17.93 -15.77
CA VAL A 111 -14.81 -16.58 -16.15
C VAL A 111 -16.33 -16.38 -16.01
N VAL A 112 -17.15 -17.35 -16.43
CA VAL A 112 -18.61 -17.30 -16.26
C VAL A 112 -19.02 -17.19 -14.79
N ASN A 113 -18.31 -17.88 -13.90
CA ASN A 113 -18.61 -17.88 -12.46
C ASN A 113 -18.08 -16.64 -11.71
N ASN A 114 -17.37 -15.73 -12.39
CA ASN A 114 -16.84 -14.50 -11.81
C ASN A 114 -17.74 -13.31 -12.17
N SER A 115 -18.60 -12.88 -11.24
CA SER A 115 -19.54 -11.76 -11.42
C SER A 115 -18.86 -10.40 -11.64
N SER A 116 -17.55 -10.30 -11.39
CA SER A 116 -16.74 -9.10 -11.61
C SER A 116 -15.81 -9.21 -12.82
N ALA A 117 -15.98 -10.24 -13.68
CA ALA A 117 -15.16 -10.36 -14.89
C ALA A 117 -15.41 -9.21 -15.88
N THR A 118 -14.32 -8.73 -16.47
CA THR A 118 -14.33 -7.69 -17.50
C THR A 118 -14.76 -8.25 -18.85
N GLN A 119 -15.22 -7.39 -19.77
CA GLN A 119 -15.56 -7.81 -21.13
C GLN A 119 -14.35 -8.42 -21.85
N ALA A 120 -13.15 -7.87 -21.65
CA ALA A 120 -11.94 -8.41 -22.25
C ALA A 120 -11.63 -9.85 -21.78
N GLN A 121 -11.87 -10.16 -20.50
CA GLN A 121 -11.72 -11.52 -19.97
C GLN A 121 -12.74 -12.48 -20.58
N VAL A 122 -13.99 -12.04 -20.74
CA VAL A 122 -15.05 -12.82 -21.40
C VAL A 122 -14.72 -13.09 -22.87
N ASP A 123 -14.35 -12.05 -23.62
CA ASP A 123 -14.03 -12.16 -25.05
C ASP A 123 -12.80 -13.04 -25.28
N THR A 124 -11.77 -12.89 -24.44
CA THR A 124 -10.56 -13.73 -24.50
C THR A 124 -10.89 -15.20 -24.25
N ALA A 125 -11.69 -15.50 -23.22
CA ALA A 125 -12.11 -16.85 -22.92
C ALA A 125 -12.98 -17.45 -24.03
N LEU A 126 -13.89 -16.65 -24.61
CA LEU A 126 -14.74 -17.06 -25.73
C LEU A 126 -13.91 -17.42 -26.96
N VAL A 127 -12.99 -16.54 -27.38
CA VAL A 127 -12.12 -16.78 -28.54
C VAL A 127 -11.24 -18.01 -28.31
N LYS A 128 -10.68 -18.16 -27.10
CA LYS A 128 -9.85 -19.32 -26.76
C LYS A 128 -10.65 -20.62 -26.87
N LEU A 129 -11.88 -20.64 -26.34
CA LEU A 129 -12.78 -21.80 -26.44
C LEU A 129 -13.17 -22.09 -27.89
N GLN A 130 -13.56 -21.09 -28.67
CA GLN A 130 -13.94 -21.23 -30.08
C GLN A 130 -12.78 -21.73 -30.96
N ASN A 131 -11.56 -21.23 -30.74
CA ASN A 131 -10.39 -21.68 -31.47
C ASN A 131 -10.05 -23.15 -31.14
N ALA A 132 -10.16 -23.53 -29.86
CA ALA A 132 -9.94 -24.90 -29.45
C ALA A 132 -11.03 -25.85 -29.99
N GLU A 133 -12.28 -25.39 -30.04
CA GLU A 133 -13.40 -26.11 -30.68
C GLU A 133 -13.16 -26.28 -32.18
N ALA A 134 -12.78 -25.23 -32.90
CA ALA A 134 -12.50 -25.27 -34.33
C ALA A 134 -11.28 -26.13 -34.69
N ALA A 135 -10.35 -26.31 -33.75
CA ALA A 135 -9.19 -27.18 -33.93
C ALA A 135 -9.55 -28.67 -33.84
N LEU A 136 -10.70 -29.03 -33.25
CA LEU A 136 -11.16 -30.42 -33.15
C LEU A 136 -11.24 -31.07 -34.53
N ASN A 137 -10.55 -32.18 -34.70
CA ASN A 137 -10.31 -32.81 -36.00
C ASN A 137 -10.86 -34.24 -36.12
N GLY A 138 -11.71 -34.67 -35.17
CA GLY A 138 -12.32 -35.99 -35.18
C GLY A 138 -13.29 -36.20 -36.33
N LYS A 139 -13.52 -37.45 -36.72
CA LYS A 139 -14.44 -37.81 -37.81
C LYS A 139 -15.31 -38.99 -37.40
N GLU A 140 -16.49 -39.09 -38.00
CA GLU A 140 -17.32 -40.30 -37.83
C GLU A 140 -16.58 -41.53 -38.38
N LEU A 141 -16.66 -42.61 -37.63
CA LEU A 141 -16.06 -43.90 -37.95
C LEU A 141 -17.15 -44.96 -37.99
N SER A 142 -16.94 -46.03 -38.77
CA SER A 142 -17.81 -47.21 -38.67
C SER A 142 -17.72 -47.81 -37.26
N ALA A 143 -18.72 -48.59 -36.83
CA ALA A 143 -18.68 -49.21 -35.49
C ALA A 143 -17.40 -50.05 -35.25
N THR A 144 -16.92 -50.75 -36.29
CA THR A 144 -15.71 -51.56 -36.22
C THR A 144 -14.44 -50.70 -36.19
N ASP A 145 -14.40 -49.61 -36.97
CA ASP A 145 -13.27 -48.68 -36.98
C ASP A 145 -13.21 -47.85 -35.69
N GLN A 146 -14.37 -47.52 -35.10
CA GLN A 146 -14.47 -46.85 -33.81
C GLN A 146 -13.87 -47.71 -32.71
N GLU A 147 -14.28 -48.98 -32.61
CA GLU A 147 -13.72 -49.91 -31.62
C GLU A 147 -12.20 -50.03 -31.78
N ARG A 148 -11.72 -50.14 -33.02
CA ARG A 148 -10.29 -50.21 -33.32
C ARG A 148 -9.56 -48.93 -32.89
N PHE A 149 -10.11 -47.77 -33.24
CA PHE A 149 -9.57 -46.47 -32.89
C PHE A 149 -9.50 -46.26 -31.38
N ASP A 150 -10.55 -46.61 -30.64
CA ASP A 150 -10.60 -46.51 -29.19
C ASP A 150 -9.50 -47.33 -28.53
N MET A 151 -9.22 -48.54 -29.02
CA MET A 151 -8.14 -49.37 -28.50
C MET A 151 -6.75 -48.86 -28.87
N LEU A 152 -6.55 -48.29 -30.06
CA LEU A 152 -5.26 -47.70 -30.42
C LEU A 152 -4.97 -46.49 -29.52
N ARG A 153 -5.99 -45.68 -29.25
CA ARG A 153 -5.88 -44.59 -28.30
C ARG A 153 -5.59 -45.11 -26.90
N GLU A 154 -6.29 -46.15 -26.44
CA GLU A 154 -6.06 -46.74 -25.13
C GLU A 154 -4.64 -47.31 -25.01
N ALA A 155 -4.16 -48.05 -26.02
CA ALA A 155 -2.80 -48.55 -26.08
C ALA A 155 -1.75 -47.42 -26.02
N GLN A 156 -2.02 -46.30 -26.70
CA GLN A 156 -1.15 -45.13 -26.69
C GLN A 156 -1.12 -44.48 -25.30
N LYS A 157 -2.29 -44.28 -24.68
CA LYS A 157 -2.40 -43.76 -23.31
C LYS A 157 -1.62 -44.63 -22.31
N VAL A 158 -1.83 -45.95 -22.35
CA VAL A 158 -1.15 -46.89 -21.45
C VAL A 158 0.37 -46.89 -21.71
N LYS A 159 0.80 -46.72 -22.96
CA LYS A 159 2.22 -46.63 -23.30
C LYS A 159 2.85 -45.35 -22.76
N ASP A 160 2.20 -44.22 -22.98
CA ASP A 160 2.68 -42.92 -22.50
C ASP A 160 2.78 -42.93 -20.98
N TYR A 161 1.76 -43.48 -20.32
CA TYR A 161 1.73 -43.69 -18.87
C TYR A 161 2.94 -44.51 -18.37
N TYR A 162 3.21 -45.68 -18.94
CA TYR A 162 4.39 -46.46 -18.51
C TYR A 162 5.71 -45.79 -18.88
N THR A 163 5.78 -45.10 -20.02
CA THR A 163 6.98 -44.38 -20.45
C THR A 163 7.35 -43.27 -19.48
N GLU A 164 6.36 -42.52 -18.99
CA GLU A 164 6.52 -41.49 -17.95
C GLU A 164 7.04 -42.08 -16.63
N MET A 165 6.62 -43.31 -16.30
CA MET A 165 7.02 -44.01 -15.08
C MET A 165 8.45 -44.59 -15.15
N LEU A 166 8.98 -44.87 -16.34
CA LEU A 166 10.28 -45.56 -16.53
C LEU A 166 11.47 -44.97 -15.75
N PRO A 167 11.61 -43.63 -15.59
CA PRO A 167 12.69 -43.06 -14.79
C PRO A 167 12.61 -43.39 -13.29
N TYR A 168 11.42 -43.77 -12.77
CA TYR A 168 11.13 -43.83 -11.34
C TYR A 168 10.97 -45.26 -10.78
N VAL A 169 10.96 -46.27 -11.65
CA VAL A 169 10.70 -47.68 -11.30
C VAL A 169 11.96 -48.47 -10.91
N GLY A 170 13.14 -47.84 -10.91
CA GLY A 170 14.40 -48.44 -10.46
C GLY A 170 14.74 -49.76 -11.17
N ASP A 171 15.01 -50.81 -10.40
CA ASP A 171 15.38 -52.14 -10.91
C ASP A 171 14.27 -52.79 -11.77
N MET A 172 13.01 -52.38 -11.59
CA MET A 172 11.87 -52.90 -12.36
C MET A 172 11.76 -52.31 -13.76
N LYS A 173 12.60 -51.33 -14.13
CA LYS A 173 12.59 -50.65 -15.44
C LYS A 173 12.57 -51.62 -16.62
N SER A 174 13.45 -52.62 -16.60
CA SER A 174 13.55 -53.61 -17.68
C SER A 174 12.27 -54.45 -17.86
N ILE A 175 11.54 -54.70 -16.78
CA ILE A 175 10.28 -55.46 -16.76
C ILE A 175 9.15 -54.61 -17.35
N VAL A 176 9.06 -53.33 -16.98
CA VAL A 176 8.06 -52.39 -17.53
C VAL A 176 8.32 -52.12 -19.03
N GLU A 177 9.58 -51.92 -19.43
CA GLU A 177 9.97 -51.81 -20.85
C GLU A 177 9.61 -53.07 -21.65
N PHE A 178 9.74 -54.25 -21.06
CA PHE A 178 9.30 -55.50 -21.67
C PHE A 178 7.78 -55.49 -21.91
N GLY A 179 6.98 -55.02 -20.95
CA GLY A 179 5.53 -54.88 -21.09
C GLY A 179 5.14 -53.95 -22.25
N ILE A 180 5.74 -52.75 -22.31
CA ILE A 180 5.55 -51.80 -23.42
C ILE A 180 5.92 -52.45 -24.76
N ARG A 181 7.09 -53.09 -24.84
CA ARG A 181 7.60 -53.69 -26.08
C ARG A 181 6.75 -54.87 -26.55
N SER A 182 6.25 -55.69 -25.64
CA SER A 182 5.57 -56.95 -25.96
C SER A 182 4.08 -56.79 -26.20
N TYR A 183 3.43 -55.81 -25.56
CA TYR A 183 1.98 -55.68 -25.59
C TYR A 183 1.48 -54.39 -26.24
N LEU A 184 2.16 -53.26 -26.07
CA LEU A 184 1.67 -51.95 -26.56
C LEU A 184 2.28 -51.58 -27.92
N ASN A 185 3.60 -51.72 -28.08
CA ASN A 185 4.28 -51.40 -29.34
C ASN A 185 3.72 -52.20 -30.55
N PRO A 186 3.39 -53.50 -30.45
CA PRO A 186 2.83 -54.22 -31.60
C PRO A 186 1.45 -53.70 -32.01
N VAL A 187 0.60 -53.35 -31.03
CA VAL A 187 -0.74 -52.77 -31.25
C VAL A 187 -0.62 -51.42 -31.96
N LEU A 188 0.32 -50.57 -31.54
CA LEU A 188 0.50 -49.21 -32.08
C LEU A 188 1.23 -49.18 -33.43
N GLN A 189 2.25 -50.01 -33.63
CA GLN A 189 3.11 -49.97 -34.83
C GLN A 189 2.57 -50.82 -35.97
N ASN A 190 1.90 -51.94 -35.66
CA ASN A 190 1.39 -52.87 -36.66
C ASN A 190 -0.08 -53.25 -36.40
N PRO A 191 -0.99 -52.25 -36.24
CA PRO A 191 -2.35 -52.52 -35.80
C PRO A 191 -3.07 -53.49 -36.74
N GLN A 192 -2.80 -53.45 -38.04
CA GLN A 192 -3.46 -54.28 -39.05
C GLN A 192 -3.21 -55.79 -38.92
N ARG A 193 -2.21 -56.22 -38.13
CA ARG A 193 -1.90 -57.63 -37.91
C ARG A 193 -2.80 -58.32 -36.87
N TYR A 194 -3.61 -57.54 -36.15
CA TYR A 194 -4.35 -58.03 -34.99
C TYR A 194 -5.85 -57.81 -35.16
N SER A 195 -6.67 -58.77 -34.69
CA SER A 195 -8.11 -58.59 -34.55
C SER A 195 -8.43 -57.67 -33.37
N ASN A 196 -9.68 -57.16 -33.30
CA ASN A 196 -10.08 -56.29 -32.20
C ASN A 196 -9.93 -56.98 -30.83
N ASP A 197 -10.39 -58.23 -30.72
CA ASP A 197 -10.22 -59.05 -29.51
C ASP A 197 -8.75 -59.28 -29.12
N ALA A 198 -7.85 -59.43 -30.09
CA ALA A 198 -6.44 -59.64 -29.83
C ALA A 198 -5.79 -58.38 -29.26
N MET A 199 -6.05 -57.21 -29.85
CA MET A 199 -5.57 -55.92 -29.33
C MET A 199 -6.10 -55.66 -27.92
N ARG A 200 -7.40 -55.90 -27.66
CA ARG A 200 -8.01 -55.77 -26.33
C ARG A 200 -7.29 -56.61 -25.28
N ARG A 201 -6.99 -57.89 -25.59
CA ARG A 201 -6.23 -58.76 -24.69
C ARG A 201 -4.80 -58.26 -24.45
N MET A 202 -4.13 -57.75 -25.49
CA MET A 202 -2.78 -57.22 -25.35
C MET A 202 -2.75 -55.98 -24.46
N ILE A 203 -3.67 -55.04 -24.64
CA ILE A 203 -3.82 -53.86 -23.77
C ILE A 203 -4.10 -54.29 -22.32
N ASN A 204 -5.05 -55.20 -22.11
CA ASN A 204 -5.34 -55.73 -20.76
C ASN A 204 -4.13 -56.44 -20.13
N ASN A 205 -3.31 -57.15 -20.91
CA ASN A 205 -2.07 -57.76 -20.41
C ASN A 205 -1.01 -56.72 -20.05
N ALA A 206 -0.99 -55.57 -20.72
CA ALA A 206 -0.10 -54.47 -20.34
C ALA A 206 -0.40 -53.96 -18.92
N HIS A 207 -1.68 -53.92 -18.51
CA HIS A 207 -2.07 -53.55 -17.14
C HIS A 207 -1.56 -54.49 -16.04
N MET A 208 -1.11 -55.71 -16.36
CA MET A 208 -0.45 -56.56 -15.35
C MET A 208 0.81 -55.91 -14.79
N TYR A 209 1.42 -54.96 -15.51
CA TYR A 209 2.63 -54.27 -15.07
C TYR A 209 2.36 -53.13 -14.09
N ASP A 210 1.10 -52.79 -13.81
CA ASP A 210 0.71 -51.77 -12.82
C ASP A 210 1.28 -52.07 -11.42
N MET A 211 1.50 -53.35 -11.07
CA MET A 211 2.10 -53.74 -9.80
C MET A 211 3.57 -53.33 -9.65
N TYR A 212 4.28 -53.18 -10.77
CA TYR A 212 5.72 -52.84 -10.77
C TYR A 212 5.98 -51.34 -10.75
N ILE A 213 4.92 -50.53 -10.83
CA ILE A 213 5.03 -49.07 -10.89
C ILE A 213 4.36 -48.35 -9.71
N GLN A 214 3.75 -49.06 -8.76
CA GLN A 214 3.04 -48.44 -7.62
C GLN A 214 3.91 -47.43 -6.85
N ASP A 215 5.15 -47.79 -6.56
CA ASP A 215 6.10 -46.90 -5.88
C ASP A 215 6.50 -45.69 -6.76
N ALA A 216 6.54 -45.87 -8.08
CA ALA A 216 6.82 -44.79 -9.02
C ALA A 216 5.64 -43.79 -9.12
N ILE A 217 4.40 -44.29 -9.06
CA ILE A 217 3.19 -43.46 -9.03
C ILE A 217 3.24 -42.53 -7.80
N ALA A 218 3.43 -43.09 -6.61
CA ALA A 218 3.48 -42.30 -5.37
C ALA A 218 4.58 -41.22 -5.40
N LYS A 219 5.75 -41.54 -6.00
CA LYS A 219 6.86 -40.59 -6.17
C LYS A 219 6.50 -39.45 -7.13
N ILE A 220 5.98 -39.77 -8.31
CA ILE A 220 5.59 -38.76 -9.31
C ILE A 220 4.49 -37.86 -8.75
N GLU A 221 3.48 -38.44 -8.09
CA GLU A 221 2.41 -37.68 -7.46
C GLU A 221 2.95 -36.74 -6.37
N SER A 222 3.86 -37.23 -5.51
CA SER A 222 4.46 -36.39 -4.47
C SER A 222 5.33 -35.25 -5.04
N LYS A 223 6.07 -35.51 -6.13
CA LYS A 223 6.87 -34.51 -6.83
C LYS A 223 5.96 -33.46 -7.47
N LYS A 224 4.92 -33.88 -8.18
CA LYS A 224 3.92 -33.00 -8.80
C LYS A 224 3.23 -32.14 -7.74
N ALA A 225 2.88 -32.70 -6.59
CA ALA A 225 2.32 -31.95 -5.47
C ALA A 225 3.28 -30.85 -4.97
N LEU A 226 4.59 -31.13 -4.91
CA LEU A 226 5.59 -30.11 -4.58
C LEU A 226 5.72 -29.03 -5.66
N GLU A 227 5.71 -29.41 -6.94
CA GLU A 227 5.72 -28.47 -8.08
C GLU A 227 4.50 -27.54 -8.01
N GLU A 228 3.30 -28.09 -7.85
CA GLU A 228 2.05 -27.35 -7.73
C GLU A 228 2.03 -26.45 -6.50
N ALA A 229 2.47 -26.94 -5.33
CA ALA A 229 2.53 -26.14 -4.11
C ALA A 229 3.52 -24.96 -4.25
N THR A 230 4.69 -25.23 -4.84
CA THR A 230 5.72 -24.21 -5.09
C THR A 230 5.22 -23.15 -6.05
N GLN A 231 4.66 -23.57 -7.20
CA GLN A 231 4.11 -22.65 -8.20
C GLN A 231 2.96 -21.82 -7.62
N ARG A 232 2.04 -22.42 -6.87
CA ARG A 232 0.93 -21.69 -6.26
C ARG A 232 1.39 -20.62 -5.28
N LEU A 233 2.40 -20.93 -4.46
CA LEU A 233 2.98 -19.95 -3.53
C LEU A 233 3.71 -18.83 -4.29
N GLU A 234 4.44 -19.16 -5.35
CA GLU A 234 5.07 -18.16 -6.23
C GLU A 234 4.07 -17.21 -6.86
N GLU A 235 2.98 -17.74 -7.42
CA GLU A 235 1.90 -16.94 -8.02
C GLU A 235 1.25 -16.02 -6.97
N PHE A 236 1.00 -16.54 -5.77
CA PHE A 236 0.44 -15.76 -4.67
C PHE A 236 1.39 -14.64 -4.20
N MET A 237 2.70 -14.94 -4.10
CA MET A 237 3.72 -13.94 -3.77
C MET A 237 3.79 -12.78 -4.77
N GLN A 238 3.57 -13.08 -6.06
CA GLN A 238 3.68 -12.09 -7.14
C GLN A 238 2.42 -11.23 -7.28
N ASN A 239 1.24 -11.82 -7.11
CA ASN A 239 0.00 -11.16 -7.48
C ASN A 239 -0.81 -10.64 -6.28
N ASP A 240 -0.72 -11.31 -5.13
CA ASP A 240 -1.71 -11.13 -4.05
C ASP A 240 -1.08 -10.80 -2.69
N LEU A 241 0.15 -11.24 -2.41
CA LEU A 241 0.77 -11.09 -1.09
C LEU A 241 1.44 -9.72 -0.93
N THR A 242 0.95 -8.94 0.03
CA THR A 242 1.37 -7.57 0.34
C THR A 242 1.90 -7.40 1.76
N ILE A 243 2.15 -8.49 2.48
CA ILE A 243 2.71 -8.44 3.84
C ILE A 243 4.17 -8.89 3.78
N LEU A 244 5.11 -7.99 4.10
CA LEU A 244 6.54 -8.23 3.90
C LEU A 244 7.07 -9.46 4.66
N ASP A 245 6.75 -9.62 5.95
CA ASP A 245 7.25 -10.74 6.75
C ASP A 245 6.78 -12.10 6.21
N LYS A 246 5.51 -12.17 5.78
CA LYS A 246 4.94 -13.35 5.11
C LYS A 246 5.56 -13.59 3.75
N LEU A 247 5.90 -12.53 3.03
CA LEU A 247 6.52 -12.64 1.73
C LEU A 247 7.97 -13.13 1.83
N GLU A 248 8.73 -12.68 2.82
CA GLU A 248 10.06 -13.21 3.15
C GLU A 248 9.99 -14.71 3.53
N GLN A 249 9.02 -15.10 4.36
CA GLN A 249 8.78 -16.51 4.71
C GLN A 249 8.41 -17.35 3.48
N ALA A 250 7.54 -16.82 2.63
CA ALA A 250 7.12 -17.47 1.39
C ALA A 250 8.28 -17.66 0.41
N LYS A 251 9.16 -16.67 0.27
CA LYS A 251 10.40 -16.79 -0.52
C LYS A 251 11.25 -17.97 -0.07
N ILE A 252 11.52 -18.05 1.23
CA ILE A 252 12.37 -19.11 1.78
C ILE A 252 11.77 -20.48 1.46
N ALA A 253 10.45 -20.61 1.58
CA ALA A 253 9.74 -21.85 1.25
C ALA A 253 9.80 -22.19 -0.25
N VAL A 254 9.62 -21.20 -1.12
CA VAL A 254 9.76 -21.35 -2.58
C VAL A 254 11.17 -21.76 -2.98
N ASP A 255 12.19 -21.07 -2.48
CA ASP A 255 13.59 -21.37 -2.79
C ASP A 255 13.97 -22.78 -2.30
N LEU A 256 13.46 -23.20 -1.15
CA LEU A 256 13.56 -24.57 -0.67
C LEU A 256 12.89 -25.57 -1.63
N GLY A 257 11.65 -25.28 -2.06
CA GLY A 257 10.91 -26.10 -3.02
C GLY A 257 11.67 -26.29 -4.32
N ARG A 258 12.13 -25.19 -4.94
CA ARG A 258 12.96 -25.21 -6.16
C ARG A 258 14.23 -26.04 -5.99
N LYS A 259 14.95 -25.81 -4.88
CA LYS A 259 16.18 -26.57 -4.59
C LYS A 259 15.91 -28.06 -4.47
N LYS A 260 14.79 -28.45 -3.86
CA LYS A 260 14.40 -29.86 -3.70
C LYS A 260 13.98 -30.49 -5.02
N LEU A 261 13.22 -29.78 -5.84
CA LEU A 261 12.82 -30.25 -7.18
C LEU A 261 14.03 -30.42 -8.13
N ALA A 262 15.10 -29.67 -7.91
CA ALA A 262 16.33 -29.79 -8.68
C ALA A 262 17.23 -30.98 -8.27
N ASP A 263 16.99 -31.63 -7.12
CA ASP A 263 17.78 -32.77 -6.63
C ASP A 263 17.02 -34.10 -6.82
N PRO A 264 17.33 -34.88 -7.87
CA PRO A 264 16.65 -36.13 -8.17
C PRO A 264 16.97 -37.27 -7.18
N THR A 265 17.78 -37.03 -6.15
CA THR A 265 18.14 -38.05 -5.14
C THR A 265 17.29 -37.99 -3.86
N GLN A 266 16.38 -37.01 -3.75
CA GLN A 266 15.60 -36.71 -2.53
C GLN A 266 14.15 -37.28 -2.55
N ASP A 267 13.89 -38.26 -3.42
CA ASP A 267 12.55 -38.71 -3.87
C ASP A 267 11.50 -39.05 -2.78
N TYR A 268 11.88 -39.30 -1.53
CA TYR A 268 10.96 -39.72 -0.47
C TYR A 268 10.42 -38.58 0.42
N GLN A 269 10.82 -37.33 0.19
CA GLN A 269 10.39 -36.19 1.03
C GLN A 269 9.58 -35.12 0.29
N TYR A 270 9.28 -35.28 -1.00
CA TYR A 270 8.53 -34.27 -1.76
C TYR A 270 7.16 -33.97 -1.14
N ALA A 271 6.43 -34.99 -0.69
CA ALA A 271 5.14 -34.81 0.01
C ALA A 271 5.30 -33.95 1.28
N THR A 272 6.33 -34.23 2.09
CA THR A 272 6.61 -33.44 3.30
C THR A 272 6.95 -31.98 2.98
N PHE A 273 7.74 -31.74 1.93
CA PHE A 273 8.05 -30.37 1.49
C PHE A 273 6.82 -29.67 0.91
N ALA A 274 5.97 -30.39 0.17
CA ALA A 274 4.71 -29.86 -0.34
C ALA A 274 3.81 -29.42 0.83
N ASP A 275 3.70 -30.23 1.89
CA ASP A 275 2.95 -29.87 3.11
C ASP A 275 3.51 -28.63 3.81
N ILE A 276 4.85 -28.50 3.90
CA ILE A 276 5.49 -27.30 4.45
C ILE A 276 5.10 -26.06 3.64
N ILE A 277 5.24 -26.11 2.31
CA ILE A 277 4.89 -25.00 1.42
C ILE A 277 3.40 -24.68 1.48
N ASN A 278 2.53 -25.70 1.51
CA ASN A 278 1.09 -25.56 1.66
C ASN A 278 0.72 -24.85 2.98
N ASN A 279 1.40 -25.17 4.08
CA ASN A 279 1.18 -24.52 5.36
C ASN A 279 1.64 -23.05 5.34
N VAL A 280 2.80 -22.75 4.74
CA VAL A 280 3.27 -21.36 4.54
C VAL A 280 2.28 -20.58 3.69
N TYR A 281 1.81 -21.16 2.59
CA TYR A 281 0.78 -20.56 1.74
C TYR A 281 -0.52 -20.29 2.51
N LYS A 282 -1.00 -21.26 3.30
CA LYS A 282 -2.23 -21.12 4.08
C LYS A 282 -2.10 -20.01 5.13
N ASP A 283 -0.99 -19.96 5.84
CA ASP A 283 -0.72 -18.93 6.84
C ASP A 283 -0.61 -17.54 6.21
N ALA A 284 0.17 -17.40 5.13
CA ALA A 284 0.32 -16.14 4.40
C ALA A 284 -1.02 -15.67 3.79
N LYS A 285 -1.79 -16.60 3.22
CA LYS A 285 -3.12 -16.31 2.66
C LYS A 285 -4.11 -15.86 3.74
N ALA A 286 -4.16 -16.56 4.87
CA ALA A 286 -5.02 -16.16 5.99
C ALA A 286 -4.63 -14.78 6.55
N ALA A 287 -3.33 -14.48 6.64
CA ALA A 287 -2.86 -13.16 7.05
C ALA A 287 -3.25 -12.07 6.04
N GLN A 288 -3.10 -12.33 4.74
CA GLN A 288 -3.49 -11.40 3.67
C GLN A 288 -5.00 -11.15 3.66
N GLU A 289 -5.81 -12.22 3.71
CA GLU A 289 -7.27 -12.13 3.75
C GLU A 289 -7.75 -11.35 4.99
N LYS A 290 -7.14 -11.61 6.15
CA LYS A 290 -7.41 -10.86 7.37
C LYS A 290 -7.06 -9.38 7.21
N ALA A 291 -5.90 -9.05 6.64
CA ALA A 291 -5.49 -7.67 6.47
C ALA A 291 -6.41 -6.89 5.50
N VAL A 292 -6.88 -7.55 4.43
CA VAL A 292 -7.89 -6.98 3.52
C VAL A 292 -9.24 -6.78 4.23
N GLN A 293 -9.66 -7.73 5.05
CA GLN A 293 -10.88 -7.60 5.85
C GLN A 293 -10.76 -6.46 6.87
N ASP A 294 -9.65 -6.39 7.62
CA ASP A 294 -9.40 -5.35 8.60
C ASP A 294 -9.44 -3.95 7.96
N GLN A 295 -8.89 -3.81 6.74
CA GLN A 295 -8.98 -2.57 5.95
C GLN A 295 -10.44 -2.23 5.60
N ALA A 296 -11.19 -3.19 5.06
CA ALA A 296 -12.59 -2.94 4.70
C ALA A 296 -13.44 -2.57 5.92
N GLU A 297 -13.21 -3.22 7.06
CA GLU A 297 -13.87 -2.86 8.32
C GLU A 297 -13.44 -1.48 8.83
N HIS A 298 -12.16 -1.13 8.68
CA HIS A 298 -11.65 0.20 8.99
C HIS A 298 -12.35 1.27 8.15
N ASP A 299 -12.50 1.05 6.84
CA ASP A 299 -13.18 2.01 5.94
C ASP A 299 -14.65 2.21 6.32
N LEU A 300 -15.34 1.15 6.75
CA LEU A 300 -16.70 1.26 7.28
C LEU A 300 -16.75 2.07 8.58
N ARG A 301 -15.81 1.84 9.50
CA ARG A 301 -15.70 2.64 10.75
C ARG A 301 -15.41 4.10 10.44
N ARG A 302 -14.50 4.38 9.50
CA ARG A 302 -14.14 5.73 9.02
C ARG A 302 -15.38 6.48 8.51
N GLN A 303 -16.20 5.82 7.70
CA GLN A 303 -17.45 6.39 7.19
C GLN A 303 -18.48 6.65 8.29
N ALA A 304 -18.64 5.71 9.23
CA ALA A 304 -19.56 5.86 10.35
C ALA A 304 -19.12 6.99 11.31
N ALA A 305 -17.83 7.06 11.64
CA ALA A 305 -17.25 8.09 12.49
C ALA A 305 -17.41 9.48 11.85
N LEU A 306 -17.23 9.60 10.54
CA LEU A 306 -17.51 10.84 9.83
C LEU A 306 -18.99 11.24 9.95
N ALA A 307 -19.90 10.30 9.69
CA ALA A 307 -21.33 10.58 9.75
C ALA A 307 -21.74 11.07 11.13
N GLU A 308 -21.27 10.40 12.19
CA GLU A 308 -21.51 10.80 13.58
C GLU A 308 -20.87 12.17 13.90
N LEU A 309 -19.63 12.41 13.47
CA LEU A 309 -18.97 13.69 13.70
C LEU A 309 -19.82 14.81 13.08
N LEU A 310 -20.21 14.68 11.81
CA LEU A 310 -21.04 15.67 11.10
C LEU A 310 -22.42 15.88 11.74
N GLU A 311 -23.04 14.86 12.34
CA GLU A 311 -24.30 15.03 13.09
C GLU A 311 -24.14 15.90 14.34
N LYS A 312 -22.96 15.89 14.97
CA LYS A 312 -22.64 16.74 16.12
C LYS A 312 -22.28 18.17 15.73
N GLN A 313 -22.18 18.48 14.43
CA GLN A 313 -21.87 19.83 13.98
C GLN A 313 -23.03 20.77 14.32
N ILE A 314 -22.71 21.97 14.82
CA ILE A 314 -23.73 22.97 15.06
C ILE A 314 -24.23 23.48 13.71
N LYS A 315 -25.52 23.27 13.47
CA LYS A 315 -26.18 23.64 12.22
C LYS A 315 -25.93 25.11 11.85
N GLY A 316 -25.40 25.34 10.65
CA GLY A 316 -25.11 26.67 10.14
C GLY A 316 -23.78 27.27 10.60
N THR A 317 -22.93 26.47 11.27
CA THR A 317 -21.58 26.88 11.66
C THR A 317 -20.56 25.78 11.38
N ASP A 318 -19.30 26.16 11.34
CA ASP A 318 -18.16 25.25 11.16
C ASP A 318 -17.71 24.58 12.46
N THR A 319 -18.33 24.95 13.59
CA THR A 319 -17.96 24.49 14.93
C THR A 319 -18.90 23.40 15.46
N TYR A 320 -18.34 22.58 16.35
CA TYR A 320 -19.05 21.53 17.08
C TYR A 320 -19.17 21.91 18.57
N VAL A 321 -18.62 23.07 18.96
CA VAL A 321 -18.69 23.61 20.33
C VAL A 321 -19.82 24.61 20.44
N GLN A 322 -20.83 24.24 21.22
CA GLN A 322 -21.94 25.11 21.55
C GLN A 322 -21.67 25.78 22.90
N LEU A 323 -21.49 27.11 22.85
CA LEU A 323 -21.14 27.92 24.03
C LEU A 323 -22.37 28.30 24.85
N VAL A 324 -23.56 28.33 24.24
CA VAL A 324 -24.84 28.67 24.88
C VAL A 324 -25.94 27.83 24.26
N ASP A 325 -26.78 27.22 25.09
CA ASP A 325 -28.02 26.57 24.66
C ASP A 325 -29.01 27.65 24.16
N PRO A 326 -29.41 27.67 22.87
CA PRO A 326 -30.33 28.67 22.34
C PRO A 326 -31.72 28.62 22.98
N ASP A 327 -32.08 27.49 23.61
CA ASP A 327 -33.36 27.29 24.27
C ASP A 327 -33.29 27.53 25.79
N LYS A 328 -32.08 27.67 26.36
CA LYS A 328 -31.88 28.00 27.77
C LYS A 328 -31.07 29.28 27.92
N ASN A 329 -31.76 30.32 28.38
CA ASN A 329 -31.19 31.64 28.68
C ASN A 329 -30.27 31.63 29.93
N THR A 330 -29.53 30.54 30.18
CA THR A 330 -28.73 30.31 31.39
C THR A 330 -27.28 30.74 31.24
N GLY A 331 -26.77 30.92 30.02
CA GLY A 331 -25.37 31.28 29.77
C GLY A 331 -24.38 30.15 30.13
N GLU A 332 -24.86 28.93 30.32
CA GLU A 332 -24.03 27.77 30.62
C GLU A 332 -23.43 27.17 29.34
N LEU A 333 -22.15 26.79 29.41
CA LEU A 333 -21.46 26.04 28.36
C LEU A 333 -22.11 24.66 28.22
N THR A 334 -22.64 24.32 27.04
CA THR A 334 -23.20 22.98 26.81
C THR A 334 -22.16 21.96 26.39
N THR A 335 -21.02 22.39 25.85
CA THR A 335 -19.92 21.47 25.49
C THR A 335 -19.04 21.17 26.69
N THR A 336 -18.94 19.88 27.04
CA THR A 336 -18.08 19.38 28.11
C THR A 336 -16.72 18.94 27.60
N LEU A 337 -15.72 18.79 28.48
CA LEU A 337 -14.43 18.17 28.13
C LEU A 337 -14.62 16.74 27.59
N THR A 338 -15.60 16.00 28.13
CA THR A 338 -15.98 14.68 27.64
C THR A 338 -16.45 14.71 26.18
N ASP A 339 -17.22 15.73 25.79
CA ASP A 339 -17.66 15.87 24.40
C ASP A 339 -16.50 16.19 23.45
N VAL A 340 -15.50 16.96 23.93
CA VAL A 340 -14.27 17.21 23.18
C VAL A 340 -13.49 15.91 22.96
N VAL A 341 -13.30 15.09 24.00
CA VAL A 341 -12.61 13.80 23.88
C VAL A 341 -13.32 12.89 22.88
N LYS A 342 -14.65 12.75 22.99
CA LYS A 342 -15.44 11.91 22.06
C LYS A 342 -15.30 12.35 20.61
N ARG A 343 -15.23 13.66 20.34
CA ARG A 343 -15.01 14.15 18.97
C ARG A 343 -13.58 13.94 18.51
N ALA A 344 -12.59 14.06 19.39
CA ALA A 344 -11.21 13.73 19.08
C ALA A 344 -11.05 12.25 18.71
N GLU A 345 -11.75 11.35 19.42
CA GLU A 345 -11.84 9.92 19.09
C GLU A 345 -12.43 9.73 17.67
N LEU A 346 -13.53 10.42 17.34
CA LEU A 346 -14.08 10.39 15.98
C LEU A 346 -13.10 10.92 14.93
N VAL A 347 -12.38 12.02 15.22
CA VAL A 347 -11.37 12.58 14.31
C VAL A 347 -10.22 11.60 14.08
N LYS A 348 -9.80 10.86 15.11
CA LYS A 348 -8.80 9.80 14.95
C LYS A 348 -9.32 8.69 14.05
N GLU A 349 -10.57 8.24 14.23
CA GLU A 349 -11.17 7.16 13.43
C GLU A 349 -11.45 7.55 11.96
N ILE A 350 -11.54 8.85 11.63
CA ILE A 350 -11.70 9.29 10.22
C ILE A 350 -10.39 9.35 9.42
N LEU A 351 -9.23 9.23 10.08
CA LEU A 351 -7.93 9.17 9.38
C LEU A 351 -7.84 7.86 8.58
N PRO A 352 -7.16 7.83 7.42
CA PRO A 352 -7.02 6.60 6.65
C PRO A 352 -6.21 5.54 7.41
N ASN A 353 -6.29 4.29 6.95
CA ASN A 353 -5.60 3.21 7.65
C ASN A 353 -4.08 3.34 7.47
N VAL A 354 -3.38 3.47 8.60
CA VAL A 354 -1.92 3.58 8.65
C VAL A 354 -1.22 2.23 8.92
N GLY A 355 -1.95 1.11 8.89
CA GLY A 355 -1.45 -0.22 9.19
C GLY A 355 -0.36 -0.75 8.23
N ALA A 356 0.53 -1.59 8.76
CA ALA A 356 1.70 -2.11 8.04
C ALA A 356 1.41 -3.30 7.08
N ALA A 357 0.21 -3.90 7.13
CA ALA A 357 -0.09 -5.14 6.40
C ALA A 357 -0.74 -4.89 5.03
N VAL A 358 -1.66 -3.92 4.95
CA VAL A 358 -2.30 -3.46 3.73
C VAL A 358 -2.39 -1.95 3.82
N MET A 359 -1.79 -1.27 2.84
CA MET A 359 -1.86 0.17 2.71
C MET A 359 -3.26 0.59 2.23
N ASP A 360 -3.80 1.66 2.81
CA ASP A 360 -5.01 2.30 2.27
C ASP A 360 -4.79 2.68 0.79
N PRO A 361 -5.66 2.22 -0.15
CA PRO A 361 -5.52 2.55 -1.56
C PRO A 361 -5.54 4.05 -1.87
N GLU A 362 -6.07 4.89 -0.97
CA GLU A 362 -6.02 6.35 -1.06
C GLU A 362 -4.59 6.85 -1.31
N TYR A 363 -3.58 6.18 -0.77
CA TYR A 363 -2.21 6.67 -0.89
C TYR A 363 -1.54 6.39 -2.24
N ASN A 364 -2.09 5.49 -3.06
CA ASN A 364 -1.55 5.17 -4.38
C ASN A 364 -1.62 6.36 -5.36
N GLN A 365 -2.42 7.38 -5.05
CA GLN A 365 -2.51 8.60 -5.87
C GLN A 365 -1.38 9.60 -5.61
N TYR A 366 -0.69 9.49 -4.47
CA TYR A 366 0.34 10.43 -4.05
C TYR A 366 1.73 9.94 -4.45
N LYS A 367 2.63 10.90 -4.64
CA LYS A 367 4.04 10.60 -4.93
C LYS A 367 4.71 9.96 -3.73
N THR A 368 5.59 9.00 -3.99
CA THR A 368 6.43 8.42 -2.94
C THR A 368 7.49 9.41 -2.48
N ILE A 369 8.06 9.16 -1.30
CA ILE A 369 9.23 9.89 -0.80
C ILE A 369 10.36 9.86 -1.84
N GLU A 370 10.62 8.72 -2.47
CA GLU A 370 11.68 8.59 -3.48
C GLU A 370 11.42 9.45 -4.73
N GLU A 371 10.15 9.56 -5.15
CA GLU A 371 9.75 10.42 -6.27
C GLU A 371 9.92 11.91 -5.93
N TYR A 372 9.54 12.34 -4.72
CA TYR A 372 9.81 13.71 -4.26
C TYR A 372 11.30 14.01 -4.21
N LEU A 373 12.09 13.09 -3.67
CA LEU A 373 13.54 13.22 -3.58
C LEU A 373 14.24 13.07 -4.94
N GLN A 374 13.56 12.51 -5.94
CA GLN A 374 14.06 12.18 -7.28
C GLN A 374 15.21 11.15 -7.23
N VAL A 375 15.09 10.12 -6.40
CA VAL A 375 16.13 9.10 -6.18
C VAL A 375 16.60 8.50 -7.52
N GLY A 376 17.91 8.37 -7.68
CA GLY A 376 18.54 7.87 -8.91
C GLY A 376 18.75 8.93 -10.01
N THR A 377 18.52 10.21 -9.72
CA THR A 377 18.78 11.33 -10.64
C THR A 377 19.97 12.19 -10.18
N PRO A 378 20.59 12.97 -11.10
CA PRO A 378 21.61 13.95 -10.70
C PRO A 378 21.12 15.01 -9.71
N THR A 379 19.81 15.32 -9.72
CA THR A 379 19.19 16.22 -8.74
C THR A 379 19.28 15.62 -7.34
N TYR A 380 18.98 14.33 -7.20
CA TYR A 380 19.10 13.62 -5.93
C TYR A 380 20.55 13.55 -5.48
N ASP A 381 21.49 13.23 -6.36
CA ASP A 381 22.92 13.16 -6.00
C ASP A 381 23.42 14.51 -5.48
N LYS A 382 23.04 15.61 -6.14
CA LYS A 382 23.38 16.98 -5.69
C LYS A 382 22.75 17.30 -4.34
N MET A 383 21.45 17.01 -4.19
CA MET A 383 20.71 17.22 -2.94
C MET A 383 21.35 16.42 -1.79
N LYS A 384 21.66 15.14 -2.03
CA LYS A 384 22.23 14.21 -1.05
C LYS A 384 23.64 14.62 -0.63
N ALA A 385 24.48 15.08 -1.56
CA ALA A 385 25.81 15.61 -1.22
C ALA A 385 25.72 16.85 -0.32
N VAL A 386 24.78 17.75 -0.59
CA VAL A 386 24.51 18.92 0.26
C VAL A 386 23.97 18.50 1.64
N TYR A 387 23.01 17.56 1.67
CA TYR A 387 22.48 16.98 2.89
C TYR A 387 23.59 16.38 3.76
N ASP A 388 24.47 15.56 3.17
CA ASP A 388 25.57 14.91 3.90
C ASP A 388 26.56 15.94 4.45
N THR A 389 26.91 16.96 3.66
CA THR A 389 27.79 18.06 4.10
C THR A 389 27.21 18.83 5.29
N LEU A 390 25.91 19.14 5.25
CA LEU A 390 25.22 19.82 6.35
C LEU A 390 25.15 18.93 7.59
N LYS A 391 24.85 17.64 7.41
CA LYS A 391 24.81 16.64 8.49
C LYS A 391 26.16 16.48 9.17
N GLU A 392 27.26 16.40 8.42
CA GLU A 392 28.63 16.36 8.97
C GLU A 392 28.97 17.63 9.74
N SER A 393 28.58 18.80 9.23
CA SER A 393 28.80 20.08 9.91
C SER A 393 28.07 20.16 11.24
N ILE A 394 26.80 19.73 11.26
CA ILE A 394 26.00 19.65 12.48
C ILE A 394 26.61 18.67 13.47
N GLN A 395 26.99 17.46 13.03
CA GLN A 395 27.62 16.46 13.90
C GLN A 395 28.89 17.02 14.55
N ALA A 396 29.74 17.70 13.79
CA ALA A 396 30.96 18.34 14.32
C ALA A 396 30.68 19.49 15.30
N GLU A 397 29.51 20.12 15.24
CA GLU A 397 29.05 21.11 16.22
C GLU A 397 28.51 20.43 17.49
N LEU A 398 27.70 19.39 17.34
CA LEU A 398 27.18 18.58 18.46
C LEU A 398 28.32 17.94 19.26
N ASP A 399 29.33 17.38 18.60
CA ASP A 399 30.51 16.77 19.23
C ASP A 399 31.33 17.78 20.08
N LYS A 400 31.17 19.08 19.83
CA LYS A 400 31.77 20.17 20.64
C LYS A 400 30.89 20.58 21.82
N GLY A 401 29.76 19.89 22.03
CA GLY A 401 28.77 20.19 23.06
C GLY A 401 27.83 21.34 22.71
N LEU A 402 27.73 21.73 21.43
CA LEU A 402 26.72 22.70 20.98
C LEU A 402 25.34 22.02 20.92
N GLY A 403 24.29 22.80 21.15
CA GLY A 403 22.90 22.36 21.18
C GLY A 403 22.43 21.69 22.48
N GLY A 404 23.32 21.40 23.42
CA GLY A 404 23.00 20.76 24.70
C GLY A 404 22.30 21.68 25.71
N MET A 405 22.03 21.21 26.93
CA MET A 405 21.28 21.96 27.97
C MET A 405 21.77 23.39 28.21
N LYS A 406 23.08 23.67 28.07
CA LYS A 406 23.62 25.03 28.24
C LYS A 406 23.06 26.02 27.23
N SER A 407 22.70 25.55 26.03
CA SER A 407 22.11 26.39 24.99
C SER A 407 20.64 26.76 25.27
N MET A 408 19.97 26.02 26.14
CA MET A 408 18.57 26.25 26.50
C MET A 408 18.40 26.91 27.87
N PHE A 409 19.15 26.43 28.87
CA PHE A 409 18.96 26.75 30.28
C PHE A 409 20.21 27.35 30.94
N GLY A 410 21.32 27.51 30.20
CA GLY A 410 22.55 28.08 30.76
C GLY A 410 22.47 29.59 30.95
N GLY A 411 22.70 30.07 32.18
CA GLY A 411 22.98 31.49 32.45
C GLY A 411 21.98 32.50 31.88
N LYS A 412 22.48 33.72 31.57
CA LYS A 412 21.68 34.77 30.89
C LYS A 412 21.44 34.37 29.45
N GLN A 413 20.35 34.86 28.86
CA GLN A 413 19.96 34.53 27.47
C GLN A 413 21.08 34.84 26.45
N ALA A 414 21.85 35.91 26.64
CA ALA A 414 23.00 36.25 25.80
C ALA A 414 24.11 35.19 25.84
N ASP A 415 24.35 34.58 27.00
CA ASP A 415 25.39 33.57 27.19
C ASP A 415 25.04 32.22 26.55
N ARG A 416 23.76 32.00 26.22
CA ARG A 416 23.27 30.78 25.55
C ARG A 416 23.69 30.71 24.08
N TYR A 417 23.93 31.87 23.45
CA TYR A 417 24.21 31.96 22.02
C TYR A 417 25.50 31.24 21.59
N GLN A 418 26.49 31.21 22.46
CA GLN A 418 27.76 30.54 22.16
C GLN A 418 27.62 29.02 22.11
N TYR A 419 26.59 28.47 22.77
CA TYR A 419 26.33 27.03 22.85
C TYR A 419 25.36 26.57 21.75
N MET A 420 25.05 27.42 20.77
CA MET A 420 24.14 27.10 19.67
C MET A 420 24.84 26.40 18.50
N VAL A 421 24.16 25.42 17.90
CA VAL A 421 24.39 24.93 16.53
C VAL A 421 24.23 26.14 15.60
N LYS A 422 25.22 26.34 14.73
CA LYS A 422 25.37 27.53 13.90
C LYS A 422 25.26 27.21 12.42
N THR A 423 25.16 25.94 12.07
CA THR A 423 25.03 25.48 10.69
C THR A 423 23.81 26.12 10.02
N VAL A 424 24.04 26.77 8.87
CA VAL A 424 23.03 27.40 8.02
C VAL A 424 23.32 27.11 6.54
N PRO A 425 22.30 26.83 5.71
CA PRO A 425 22.51 26.42 4.32
C PRO A 425 22.71 27.63 3.40
N THR A 426 23.81 27.69 2.65
CA THR A 426 24.09 28.71 1.61
C THR A 426 22.99 28.77 0.54
N ASP A 427 22.89 29.85 -0.25
CA ASP A 427 21.82 29.97 -1.27
C ASP A 427 21.92 28.87 -2.34
N GLU A 428 23.13 28.42 -2.68
CA GLU A 428 23.32 27.27 -3.56
C GLU A 428 22.82 25.97 -2.92
N GLN A 429 23.09 25.77 -1.63
CA GLN A 429 22.59 24.63 -0.87
C GLN A 429 21.06 24.66 -0.74
N VAL A 430 20.45 25.84 -0.55
CA VAL A 430 18.98 26.00 -0.55
C VAL A 430 18.40 25.53 -1.87
N ALA A 431 18.98 25.93 -3.00
CA ALA A 431 18.53 25.48 -4.32
C ALA A 431 18.70 23.95 -4.49
N ALA A 432 19.78 23.38 -3.96
CA ALA A 432 20.00 21.93 -3.99
C ALA A 432 19.03 21.14 -3.10
N LEU A 433 18.56 21.74 -2.00
CA LEU A 433 17.61 21.14 -1.06
C LEU A 433 16.15 21.21 -1.55
N LYS A 434 15.88 21.73 -2.75
CA LYS A 434 14.51 21.85 -3.29
C LYS A 434 13.67 20.56 -3.21
N PRO A 435 14.20 19.36 -3.51
CA PRO A 435 13.45 18.11 -3.35
C PRO A 435 12.95 17.86 -1.91
N LEU A 436 13.78 18.18 -0.90
CA LEU A 436 13.39 18.07 0.51
C LEU A 436 12.38 19.16 0.92
N ILE A 437 12.51 20.36 0.36
CA ILE A 437 11.53 21.44 0.58
C ILE A 437 10.16 21.06 0.02
N ASP A 438 10.12 20.49 -1.18
CA ASP A 438 8.86 20.08 -1.82
C ASP A 438 8.22 18.90 -1.07
N LEU A 439 9.03 17.96 -0.55
CA LEU A 439 8.58 16.91 0.36
C LEU A 439 7.97 17.48 1.66
N ALA A 440 8.66 18.45 2.28
CA ALA A 440 8.19 19.11 3.50
C ALA A 440 6.90 19.90 3.27
N ASP A 441 6.75 20.54 2.10
CA ASP A 441 5.52 21.22 1.71
C ASP A 441 4.35 20.24 1.57
N ALA A 442 4.56 19.07 0.94
CA ALA A 442 3.54 18.03 0.81
C ALA A 442 3.13 17.45 2.18
N TYR A 443 4.11 17.09 3.02
CA TYR A 443 3.89 16.63 4.38
C TYR A 443 3.10 17.67 5.21
N THR A 444 3.54 18.93 5.16
CA THR A 444 2.91 20.04 5.88
C THR A 444 1.45 20.22 5.46
N LYS A 445 1.16 20.11 4.16
CA LYS A 445 -0.20 20.25 3.64
C LYS A 445 -1.13 19.18 4.18
N ARG A 446 -0.70 17.90 4.18
CA ARG A 446 -1.51 16.81 4.75
C ARG A 446 -1.66 16.98 6.26
N SER A 447 -0.58 17.28 6.96
CA SER A 447 -0.65 17.44 8.41
C SER A 447 -1.57 18.58 8.84
N LEU A 448 -1.59 19.69 8.09
CA LEU A 448 -2.54 20.78 8.28
C LEU A 448 -3.99 20.33 8.11
N GLU A 449 -4.26 19.45 7.14
CA GLU A 449 -5.59 18.89 6.93
C GLU A 449 -6.06 18.16 8.19
N ASP A 450 -5.25 17.25 8.73
CA ASP A 450 -5.58 16.47 9.94
C ASP A 450 -5.70 17.33 11.20
N ILE A 451 -4.73 18.23 11.41
CA ILE A 451 -4.73 19.18 12.52
C ILE A 451 -6.02 20.01 12.46
N ASN A 452 -6.40 20.48 11.28
CA ASN A 452 -7.61 21.27 11.12
C ASN A 452 -8.87 20.44 11.33
N ARG A 453 -8.93 19.17 10.90
CA ARG A 453 -10.05 18.26 11.24
C ARG A 453 -10.27 18.21 12.75
N MET A 454 -9.18 18.10 13.52
CA MET A 454 -9.25 18.13 14.99
C MET A 454 -9.71 19.49 15.51
N ARG A 455 -9.12 20.58 15.04
CA ARG A 455 -9.46 21.95 15.47
C ARG A 455 -10.92 22.29 15.20
N PHE A 456 -11.45 21.90 14.04
CA PHE A 456 -12.87 22.03 13.73
C PHE A 456 -13.72 21.29 14.75
N ALA A 457 -13.41 20.00 15.00
CA ALA A 457 -14.14 19.16 15.94
C ALA A 457 -14.22 19.75 17.37
N ILE A 458 -13.28 20.62 17.75
CA ILE A 458 -13.27 21.31 19.05
C ILE A 458 -13.53 22.82 18.96
N GLY A 459 -14.07 23.28 17.84
CA GLY A 459 -14.57 24.65 17.68
C GLY A 459 -13.48 25.72 17.63
N LEU A 460 -12.29 25.36 17.14
CA LEU A 460 -11.17 26.27 16.95
C LEU A 460 -10.99 26.66 15.48
N TYR A 461 -10.42 27.84 15.26
CA TYR A 461 -10.07 28.31 13.92
C TYR A 461 -8.96 27.46 13.30
N PRO A 462 -9.04 27.16 12.00
CA PRO A 462 -8.00 26.37 11.33
C PRO A 462 -6.66 27.11 11.31
N TYR A 463 -5.58 26.34 11.33
CA TYR A 463 -4.25 26.83 11.01
C TYR A 463 -4.06 27.03 9.52
N GLU A 464 -3.18 27.99 9.19
CA GLU A 464 -2.71 28.28 7.85
C GLU A 464 -1.28 27.76 7.67
N MET A 465 -0.92 27.38 6.44
CA MET A 465 0.47 27.10 6.10
C MET A 465 1.32 28.37 6.27
N ALA A 466 2.46 28.24 6.96
CA ALA A 466 3.35 29.36 7.19
C ALA A 466 3.85 29.97 5.86
N PRO A 467 3.72 31.29 5.64
CA PRO A 467 4.17 31.95 4.41
C PRO A 467 5.67 32.24 4.45
N ILE A 468 6.50 31.21 4.53
CA ILE A 468 7.97 31.30 4.66
C ILE A 468 8.69 30.98 3.34
N SER A 469 9.84 31.63 3.12
CA SER A 469 10.67 31.43 1.91
C SER A 469 11.40 30.07 1.89
N ASP A 470 11.82 29.61 0.70
CA ASP A 470 12.58 28.35 0.55
C ASP A 470 13.85 28.32 1.41
N LYS A 471 14.50 29.47 1.62
CA LYS A 471 15.63 29.60 2.54
C LYS A 471 15.26 29.26 3.99
N ARG A 472 14.09 29.72 4.45
CA ARG A 472 13.56 29.43 5.79
C ARG A 472 13.15 27.98 5.95
N LYS A 473 12.52 27.42 4.92
CA LYS A 473 12.20 25.99 4.84
C LYS A 473 13.47 25.13 4.91
N ALA A 474 14.52 25.51 4.16
CA ALA A 474 15.83 24.86 4.22
C ALA A 474 16.49 24.94 5.59
N MET A 475 16.39 26.07 6.29
CA MET A 475 16.87 26.16 7.68
C MET A 475 16.06 25.27 8.62
N LEU A 476 14.74 25.11 8.42
CA LEU A 476 13.94 24.18 9.24
C LEU A 476 14.36 22.72 8.96
N ILE A 477 14.68 22.39 7.71
CA ILE A 477 15.28 21.10 7.35
C ILE A 477 16.60 20.90 8.10
N VAL A 478 17.49 21.90 8.12
CA VAL A 478 18.76 21.85 8.89
C VAL A 478 18.51 21.66 10.38
N HIS A 479 17.51 22.35 10.94
CA HIS A 479 17.11 22.16 12.32
C HIS A 479 16.63 20.72 12.58
N ALA A 480 15.73 20.20 11.75
CA ALA A 480 15.24 18.83 11.86
C ALA A 480 16.35 17.78 11.69
N MET A 481 17.33 18.06 10.84
CA MET A 481 18.53 17.24 10.70
C MET A 481 19.36 17.24 11.99
N ALA A 482 19.47 18.38 12.67
CA ALA A 482 20.18 18.45 13.95
C ALA A 482 19.47 17.63 15.03
N GLU A 483 18.15 17.75 15.16
CA GLU A 483 17.37 16.95 16.11
C GLU A 483 17.56 15.47 15.84
N TYR A 484 17.42 15.08 14.57
CA TYR A 484 17.66 13.73 14.12
C TYR A 484 19.09 13.25 14.46
N GLN A 485 20.15 14.04 14.23
CA GLN A 485 21.53 13.66 14.60
C GLN A 485 21.70 13.50 16.12
N SER A 486 21.20 14.46 16.90
CA SER A 486 21.34 14.41 18.36
C SER A 486 20.67 13.18 18.98
N SER A 487 19.62 12.65 18.35
CA SER A 487 18.92 11.45 18.83
C SER A 487 19.80 10.20 18.88
N PHE A 488 20.93 10.17 18.16
CA PHE A 488 21.90 9.07 18.22
C PHE A 488 22.98 9.26 19.30
N MET A 489 23.03 10.41 19.95
CA MET A 489 24.05 10.77 20.92
C MET A 489 23.53 10.64 22.35
N LYS A 490 24.24 9.85 23.17
CA LYS A 490 23.82 9.52 24.54
C LYS A 490 23.65 10.75 25.44
N GLU A 491 24.44 11.79 25.23
CA GLU A 491 24.38 13.05 26.00
C GLU A 491 23.12 13.89 25.74
N PHE A 492 22.41 13.62 24.64
CA PHE A 492 21.14 14.25 24.28
C PHE A 492 19.94 13.30 24.51
N ASN A 493 20.16 12.15 25.13
CA ASN A 493 19.09 11.17 25.33
C ASN A 493 18.01 11.70 26.29
N GLY A 494 16.74 11.63 25.86
CA GLY A 494 15.61 12.21 26.60
C GLY A 494 15.45 13.73 26.44
N TYR A 495 16.28 14.38 25.63
CA TYR A 495 16.13 15.79 25.28
C TYR A 495 15.53 15.90 23.88
N HIS A 496 14.30 16.39 23.81
CA HIS A 496 13.53 16.52 22.56
C HIS A 496 13.56 17.91 21.97
N HIS A 497 14.32 18.77 22.63
CA HIS A 497 14.58 20.12 22.21
C HIS A 497 16.08 20.23 22.25
N LEU A 498 16.72 20.07 21.10
CA LEU A 498 18.00 20.73 20.94
C LEU A 498 17.67 22.19 21.17
N GLY A 499 18.36 22.83 22.11
CA GLY A 499 18.51 24.25 21.86
C GLY A 499 19.17 24.26 20.49
N THR A 500 18.68 25.06 19.53
CA THR A 500 19.52 25.78 18.56
C THR A 500 19.39 25.46 17.07
N VAL A 501 18.50 26.17 16.38
CA VAL A 501 18.62 26.81 15.04
C VAL A 501 17.37 27.70 14.88
N ALA A 502 16.28 27.36 15.61
CA ALA A 502 15.06 28.13 15.86
C ALA A 502 15.20 29.65 15.96
N LYS A 503 16.15 30.18 16.76
CA LYS A 503 16.31 31.64 16.84
C LYS A 503 16.63 32.26 15.47
N HIS A 504 17.44 31.58 14.67
CA HIS A 504 17.70 32.02 13.31
C HIS A 504 16.45 31.84 12.47
N LEU A 505 15.72 30.72 12.58
CA LEU A 505 14.45 30.45 11.88
C LEU A 505 13.39 31.53 12.10
N VAL A 506 13.25 31.95 13.36
CA VAL A 506 12.15 32.75 13.88
C VAL A 506 12.68 33.67 14.99
N PRO A 507 12.84 34.99 14.76
CA PRO A 507 13.29 35.89 15.81
C PRO A 507 12.30 35.92 17.00
N HIS A 508 12.74 35.44 18.16
CA HIS A 508 11.91 35.29 19.38
C HIS A 508 11.24 36.58 19.88
N GLN A 509 11.71 37.76 19.48
CA GLN A 509 11.07 39.02 19.89
C GLN A 509 9.78 39.32 19.12
N ILE A 510 9.58 38.66 17.97
CA ILE A 510 8.47 38.93 17.06
C ILE A 510 7.33 37.91 17.25
N ILE A 511 7.62 36.75 17.88
CA ILE A 511 6.66 35.65 18.02
C ILE A 511 6.42 35.32 19.50
N ARG A 512 5.43 35.99 20.08
CA ARG A 512 4.86 35.58 21.38
C ARG A 512 3.99 34.34 21.15
N GLY A 513 4.26 33.25 21.85
CA GLY A 513 3.56 31.96 21.69
C GLY A 513 4.05 31.22 20.46
N SER A 514 5.28 30.71 20.51
CA SER A 514 5.80 29.71 19.57
C SER A 514 5.91 28.38 20.29
N ASN A 515 5.49 27.28 19.66
CA ASN A 515 5.87 25.95 20.12
C ASN A 515 6.63 25.20 19.01
N GLU A 516 7.67 24.50 19.42
CA GLU A 516 8.57 23.71 18.57
C GLU A 516 8.44 22.25 19.01
N ASN A 517 8.07 21.42 18.03
CA ASN A 517 7.96 19.96 18.06
C ASN A 517 6.65 19.30 18.51
N MET A 518 6.32 18.26 17.76
CA MET A 518 5.40 17.17 18.07
C MET A 518 6.28 15.92 18.18
N TYR A 519 6.25 15.21 19.30
CA TYR A 519 7.09 14.03 19.55
C TYR A 519 6.46 12.74 18.97
N PRO A 520 7.24 11.65 18.73
CA PRO A 520 8.71 11.55 18.66
C PRO A 520 9.23 11.67 17.22
N ALA A 521 10.50 12.07 17.10
CA ALA A 521 11.36 11.60 16.02
C ALA A 521 11.22 10.07 15.93
N SER A 522 10.41 9.57 14.99
CA SER A 522 10.22 8.14 14.78
C SER A 522 11.45 7.57 14.09
N ASN A 523 12.49 7.34 14.90
CA ASN A 523 13.68 6.60 14.48
C ASN A 523 13.37 5.13 14.16
N ALA A 524 12.12 4.69 14.33
CA ALA A 524 11.63 3.40 13.91
C ALA A 524 11.64 3.34 12.37
N PRO A 525 12.35 2.37 11.77
CA PRO A 525 12.32 2.21 10.33
C PRO A 525 10.89 1.89 9.89
N VAL A 526 10.34 2.71 9.01
CA VAL A 526 9.08 2.41 8.32
C VAL A 526 9.43 1.54 7.13
N VAL A 527 8.71 0.45 6.94
CA VAL A 527 8.92 -0.44 5.80
C VAL A 527 7.67 -0.45 4.94
N SER A 528 7.82 -0.10 3.66
CA SER A 528 6.69 0.05 2.76
C SER A 528 7.12 -0.16 1.30
N ARG A 529 6.17 -0.59 0.47
CA ARG A 529 6.29 -0.59 -1.00
C ARG A 529 6.01 0.78 -1.62
N HIS A 530 5.27 1.63 -0.90
CA HIS A 530 4.77 2.90 -1.40
C HIS A 530 4.70 3.90 -0.25
N MET A 531 5.85 4.38 0.24
CA MET A 531 5.86 5.34 1.34
C MET A 531 5.66 6.76 0.83
N THR A 532 4.60 7.45 1.29
CA THR A 532 4.25 8.83 0.90
C THR A 532 4.36 9.78 2.10
N PRO A 533 4.58 11.10 1.89
CA PRO A 533 4.52 12.07 2.98
C PRO A 533 3.14 12.16 3.62
N GLU A 534 2.06 11.92 2.87
CA GLU A 534 0.69 11.92 3.38
C GLU A 534 0.47 10.78 4.38
N TYR A 535 0.91 9.56 4.05
CA TYR A 535 0.86 8.42 4.96
C TYR A 535 1.59 8.71 6.29
N MET A 536 2.77 9.34 6.19
CA MET A 536 3.53 9.71 7.39
C MET A 536 2.84 10.78 8.23
N ALA A 537 2.20 11.76 7.59
CA ALA A 537 1.48 12.82 8.28
C ALA A 537 0.28 12.24 9.06
N ASP A 538 -0.51 11.37 8.41
CA ASP A 538 -1.66 10.72 9.04
C ASP A 538 -1.21 9.84 10.22
N MET A 539 -0.16 9.03 10.04
CA MET A 539 0.39 8.18 11.10
C MET A 539 0.84 9.02 12.30
N ASN A 540 1.56 10.12 12.05
CA ASN A 540 2.05 10.98 13.12
C ASN A 540 0.92 11.72 13.84
N ASN A 541 -0.04 12.28 13.10
CA ASN A 541 -1.20 12.95 13.69
C ASN A 541 -2.09 11.99 14.48
N ALA A 542 -2.27 10.75 14.00
CA ALA A 542 -2.99 9.72 14.74
C ALA A 542 -2.35 9.43 16.12
N LEU A 543 -1.01 9.36 16.18
CA LEU A 543 -0.28 9.18 17.43
C LEU A 543 -0.51 10.35 18.41
N ILE A 544 -0.47 11.58 17.91
CA ILE A 544 -0.66 12.78 18.74
C ILE A 544 -2.10 12.86 19.25
N LEU A 545 -3.08 12.53 18.41
CA LEU A 545 -4.48 12.43 18.84
C LEU A 545 -4.64 11.37 19.92
N MET A 546 -4.00 10.20 19.78
CA MET A 546 -4.05 9.13 20.77
C MET A 546 -3.50 9.56 22.13
N GLU A 547 -2.28 10.12 22.17
CA GLU A 547 -1.67 10.61 23.41
C GLU A 547 -2.52 11.73 24.03
N GLY A 548 -3.01 12.64 23.20
CA GLY A 548 -3.89 13.71 23.60
C GLY A 548 -5.18 13.21 24.25
N ILE A 549 -5.86 12.24 23.63
CA ILE A 549 -7.06 11.60 24.18
C ILE A 549 -6.76 10.95 25.53
N GLU A 550 -5.65 10.22 25.66
CA GLU A 550 -5.25 9.54 26.89
C GLU A 550 -5.00 10.52 28.06
N HIS A 551 -4.51 11.72 27.76
CA HIS A 551 -4.11 12.70 28.77
C HIS A 551 -4.98 13.97 28.81
N TYR A 552 -6.05 14.04 28.03
CA TYR A 552 -6.86 15.25 27.88
C TYR A 552 -7.49 15.72 29.19
N GLU A 553 -7.99 14.78 30.01
CA GLU A 553 -8.62 15.10 31.29
C GLU A 553 -7.65 15.74 32.30
N LYS A 554 -6.33 15.52 32.11
CA LYS A 554 -5.26 16.04 32.97
C LYS A 554 -4.65 17.32 32.43
N PHE A 555 -5.16 17.86 31.33
CA PHE A 555 -4.55 18.98 30.60
C PHE A 555 -4.17 20.19 31.48
N PHE A 556 -4.98 20.51 32.51
CA PHE A 556 -4.73 21.64 33.41
C PHE A 556 -3.88 21.31 34.63
N GLU A 557 -3.65 20.03 34.90
CA GLU A 557 -2.94 19.53 36.08
C GLU A 557 -1.68 18.74 35.71
N ASP A 558 -1.40 18.57 34.42
CA ASP A 558 -0.25 17.84 33.91
C ASP A 558 1.05 18.61 34.16
N ASP A 559 1.74 18.21 35.22
CA ASP A 559 3.04 18.73 35.63
C ASP A 559 4.22 18.06 34.89
N LYS A 560 3.94 17.04 34.05
CA LYS A 560 4.94 16.27 33.30
C LYS A 560 5.03 16.67 31.83
N GLY A 561 4.10 17.48 31.33
CA GLY A 561 4.08 17.96 29.95
C GLY A 561 3.66 16.90 28.92
N LEU A 562 3.04 15.81 29.35
CA LEU A 562 2.51 14.74 28.51
C LEU A 562 1.32 15.21 27.63
N SER A 563 0.52 16.18 28.09
CA SER A 563 -0.54 16.81 27.30
C SER A 563 -0.01 17.79 26.26
N GLY A 564 1.29 18.11 26.30
CA GLY A 564 1.92 19.18 25.52
C GLY A 564 1.78 19.06 23.99
N HIS A 565 1.79 17.84 23.44
CA HIS A 565 1.63 17.63 21.99
C HIS A 565 0.21 17.94 21.51
N PHE A 566 -0.78 17.57 22.31
CA PHE A 566 -2.16 17.89 22.01
C PHE A 566 -2.42 19.40 22.15
N THR A 567 -1.81 20.05 23.15
CA THR A 567 -1.82 21.52 23.31
C THR A 567 -1.41 22.23 22.02
N ASN A 568 -0.42 21.70 21.30
CA ASN A 568 0.06 22.28 20.04
C ASN A 568 -0.97 22.24 18.91
N ILE A 569 -1.82 21.22 18.90
CA ILE A 569 -2.94 21.13 17.94
C ILE A 569 -4.06 22.08 18.34
N ILE A 570 -4.32 22.26 19.64
CA ILE A 570 -5.54 22.89 20.14
C ILE A 570 -5.33 24.29 20.74
N ASP A 571 -4.12 24.86 20.68
CA ASP A 571 -3.90 26.19 21.20
C ASP A 571 -4.70 27.22 20.38
N THR A 572 -5.52 28.00 21.10
CA THR A 572 -6.38 29.06 20.56
C THR A 572 -5.59 30.27 20.06
N GLN A 573 -4.35 30.45 20.53
CA GLN A 573 -3.52 31.59 20.19
C GLN A 573 -2.66 31.35 18.95
N MET A 574 -2.46 30.11 18.54
CA MET A 574 -1.65 29.75 17.38
C MET A 574 -2.42 29.94 16.07
N LYS A 575 -1.72 30.20 14.97
CA LYS A 575 -2.32 30.42 13.65
C LYS A 575 -1.60 29.72 12.50
N TYR A 576 -0.28 29.64 12.56
CA TYR A 576 0.54 29.13 11.46
C TYR A 576 1.23 27.83 11.83
N TYR A 577 1.34 26.92 10.87
CA TYR A 577 2.05 25.65 11.00
C TYR A 577 2.94 25.40 9.79
N TYR A 578 4.13 24.85 10.04
CA TYR A 578 4.99 24.28 9.02
C TYR A 578 5.90 23.20 9.62
N ALA A 579 6.09 22.10 8.90
CA ALA A 579 6.89 20.97 9.35
C ALA A 579 7.82 20.44 8.27
N ALA A 580 8.97 19.93 8.71
CA ALA A 580 9.96 19.29 7.86
C ALA A 580 10.11 17.82 8.26
N LEU A 581 9.89 16.93 7.28
CA LEU A 581 10.17 15.50 7.37
C LEU A 581 11.58 15.24 6.81
N ILE A 582 12.39 14.49 7.55
CA ILE A 582 13.75 14.08 7.18
C ILE A 582 13.77 12.58 6.91
N PRO A 583 13.70 12.15 5.65
CA PRO A 583 13.96 10.78 5.26
C PRO A 583 15.48 10.52 5.13
N ASP A 584 15.96 9.43 5.72
CA ASP A 584 17.35 8.99 5.66
C ASP A 584 17.44 7.44 5.60
N ASN A 585 18.61 6.91 5.24
CA ASN A 585 18.92 5.48 5.22
C ASN A 585 17.86 4.63 4.47
N ILE A 586 17.48 5.07 3.26
CA ILE A 586 16.57 4.32 2.37
C ILE A 586 17.29 3.05 1.91
N GLN A 587 16.81 1.89 2.37
CA GLN A 587 17.42 0.59 2.05
C GLN A 587 16.41 -0.35 1.39
N ASP A 588 16.88 -1.07 0.37
CA ASP A 588 16.12 -2.16 -0.24
C ASP A 588 15.94 -3.32 0.75
N LYS A 589 14.70 -3.82 0.86
CA LYS A 589 14.34 -5.01 1.64
C LYS A 589 13.86 -6.17 0.76
N GLY A 590 13.96 -6.01 -0.56
CA GLY A 590 13.46 -6.94 -1.57
C GLY A 590 11.97 -6.73 -1.84
N TYR A 591 11.52 -7.21 -3.01
CA TYR A 591 10.09 -7.24 -3.37
C TYR A 591 9.41 -5.88 -3.34
N ASP A 592 10.14 -4.88 -3.83
CA ASP A 592 9.75 -3.48 -3.90
C ASP A 592 9.54 -2.81 -2.54
N TYR A 593 9.85 -3.50 -1.43
CA TYR A 593 9.87 -2.87 -0.12
C TYR A 593 11.17 -2.11 0.11
N LYS A 594 11.01 -0.94 0.70
CA LYS A 594 12.10 -0.12 1.20
C LYS A 594 11.89 0.14 2.69
N SER A 595 13.00 0.15 3.43
CA SER A 595 12.99 0.68 4.80
C SER A 595 13.49 2.12 4.79
N TYR A 596 12.80 2.99 5.51
CA TYR A 596 13.11 4.41 5.63
C TYR A 596 13.30 4.74 7.10
N ARG A 597 14.37 5.44 7.44
CA ARG A 597 14.52 6.05 8.76
C ARG A 597 14.08 7.50 8.66
N ASN A 598 13.19 7.94 9.55
CA ASN A 598 12.58 9.25 9.43
C ASN A 598 12.77 10.07 10.70
N GLY A 599 12.86 11.39 10.55
CA GLY A 599 12.79 12.37 11.64
C GLY A 599 11.87 13.52 11.25
N MET A 600 11.33 14.25 12.21
CA MET A 600 10.45 15.38 11.92
C MET A 600 10.59 16.48 12.96
N THR A 601 10.49 17.72 12.50
CA THR A 601 10.32 18.91 13.34
C THR A 601 9.16 19.74 12.79
N SER A 602 8.38 20.35 13.68
CA SER A 602 7.31 21.28 13.32
C SER A 602 7.41 22.59 14.11
N THR A 603 7.00 23.69 13.48
CA THR A 603 6.92 25.01 14.11
C THR A 603 5.50 25.53 14.05
N ILE A 604 5.02 26.04 15.19
CA ILE A 604 3.70 26.67 15.32
C ILE A 604 3.85 28.07 15.88
N TYR A 605 3.11 29.05 15.33
CA TYR A 605 3.15 30.42 15.83
C TYR A 605 1.88 31.24 15.61
N ARG A 606 1.75 32.28 16.45
CA ARG A 606 0.54 33.09 16.64
C ARG A 606 0.17 34.10 15.54
N VAL A 607 1.05 35.02 15.15
CA VAL A 607 0.71 36.10 14.18
C VAL A 607 1.90 36.42 13.27
N ALA A 608 1.58 36.61 11.99
CA ALA A 608 2.36 37.31 10.98
C ALA A 608 1.43 38.35 10.34
N ASP A 609 1.58 39.65 10.64
CA ASP A 609 0.78 40.68 9.96
C ASP A 609 1.14 40.76 8.46
N GLU A 610 0.37 41.48 7.62
CA GLU A 610 0.62 41.47 6.16
C GLU A 610 1.98 42.05 5.77
N GLU A 611 2.50 43.04 6.51
CA GLU A 611 3.86 43.55 6.30
C GLU A 611 4.91 42.51 6.70
N TYR A 612 4.63 41.72 7.74
CA TYR A 612 5.48 40.64 8.20
C TYR A 612 5.37 39.38 7.34
N LYS A 613 4.22 39.08 6.74
CA LYS A 613 4.09 38.04 5.70
C LYS A 613 4.90 38.42 4.48
N LYS A 614 4.86 39.70 4.06
CA LYS A 614 5.76 40.21 3.01
C LYS A 614 7.21 40.08 3.44
N LEU A 615 7.54 40.43 4.68
CA LEU A 615 8.88 40.26 5.23
C LEU A 615 9.30 38.79 5.15
N LEU A 616 8.58 37.83 5.76
CA LEU A 616 8.88 36.40 5.69
C LEU A 616 9.01 35.84 4.27
N LYS A 617 8.18 36.32 3.33
CA LYS A 617 8.27 35.98 1.90
C LYS A 617 9.52 36.54 1.21
N HIS A 618 9.94 37.75 1.57
CA HIS A 618 11.05 38.49 0.95
C HIS A 618 12.35 38.54 1.78
N TYR A 619 12.37 37.92 2.97
CA TYR A 619 13.52 37.84 3.90
C TYR A 619 14.66 36.93 3.37
N GLY A 620 14.79 36.81 2.05
CA GLY A 620 15.82 36.04 1.38
C GLY A 620 17.20 36.69 1.44
N GLU A 621 17.27 37.99 1.75
CA GLU A 621 18.51 38.66 2.13
C GLU A 621 18.97 38.04 3.45
N TRP A 622 20.10 37.32 3.42
CA TRP A 622 20.77 36.84 4.63
C TRP A 622 20.67 37.93 5.69
N PRO A 623 20.19 37.64 6.91
CA PRO A 623 20.22 38.69 7.89
C PRO A 623 21.72 39.02 8.05
N TYR A 624 22.07 40.30 7.93
CA TYR A 624 23.39 40.79 8.30
C TYR A 624 23.48 40.66 9.82
N ILE A 625 23.53 39.42 10.32
CA ILE A 625 23.79 39.10 11.71
C ILE A 625 25.29 38.97 11.73
N ASN A 626 25.93 40.06 12.12
CA ASN A 626 27.28 39.97 12.61
C ASN A 626 27.20 39.28 13.99
N PRO A 627 27.70 38.04 14.12
CA PRO A 627 27.62 37.30 15.37
C PRO A 627 28.37 38.00 16.52
N GLU A 628 29.23 38.96 16.20
CA GLU A 628 29.97 39.76 17.20
C GLU A 628 29.22 41.03 17.63
N THR A 629 28.20 41.50 16.90
CA THR A 629 27.55 42.81 17.18
C THR A 629 26.02 42.79 17.27
N ASP A 630 25.35 41.74 16.79
CA ASP A 630 23.89 41.71 16.69
C ASP A 630 23.22 40.74 17.68
N LEU A 631 23.99 40.15 18.61
CA LEU A 631 23.47 39.24 19.65
C LEU A 631 22.73 39.96 20.79
N ASP A 632 23.05 41.24 21.05
CA ASP A 632 22.47 42.05 22.13
C ASP A 632 21.41 43.06 21.65
N LYS A 633 21.14 43.12 20.34
CA LYS A 633 20.08 43.97 19.80
C LYS A 633 18.75 43.28 20.01
N THR A 634 18.06 43.68 21.07
CA THR A 634 16.63 43.53 21.13
C THR A 634 16.02 44.50 20.11
N PHE A 635 15.55 44.00 18.96
CA PHE A 635 14.64 44.76 18.11
C PHE A 635 13.31 44.91 18.87
N ASN A 636 13.14 46.09 19.49
CA ASN A 636 11.92 46.49 20.18
C ASN A 636 10.68 46.39 19.28
#